data_AF-A0A839P1Y7-F1
#
_entry.id   AF-A0A839P1Y7-F1
#
_cell.length_a   1.000
_cell.length_b   1.000
_cell.length_c   1.000
_cell.angle_alpha   90.00
_cell.angle_beta   90.00
_cell.angle_gamma   90.00
#
_symmetry.space_group_name_H-M   'P 1'
#
loop_
_entity.id
_entity.type
_entity.pdbx_description
1 polymer ?
#
loop_
_entity_poly.entity_id
_entity_poly.type
_entity_poly.pdbx_seq_one_letter_code
_entity_poly.pdbx_strand_id
1 'polypeptide(L)'
;MEQLDRFLGDRRNAKLRARGEASFRGAPLRAIRDPADAAGVLMLLVALARGTPTPEQEAAIEAEMRKVTAPDDDYATRMAYIRHAAAQASDANTAVDHLAPLLREKLDPSERDDRERMLEAVAVIHGGPIDAQEKFIARTVRVLAEQH
;
A
#
# COMPACT_ATOMS: atom_id res chain seq x y z
N MET A 1 -27.32 8.12 36.89
CA MET A 1 -26.08 7.32 36.99
C MET A 1 -26.10 6.17 35.98
N GLU A 2 -27.06 5.24 36.02
CA GLU A 2 -27.12 4.08 35.10
C GLU A 2 -27.18 4.37 33.58
N GLN A 3 -27.82 5.46 33.15
CA GLN A 3 -27.87 5.83 31.73
C GLN A 3 -26.52 6.38 31.22
N LEU A 4 -25.77 7.07 32.08
CA LEU A 4 -24.43 7.57 31.79
C LEU A 4 -23.43 6.42 31.70
N ASP A 5 -23.51 5.44 32.60
CA ASP A 5 -22.65 4.25 32.57
C ASP A 5 -22.90 3.36 31.35
N ARG A 6 -24.17 3.19 30.94
CA ARG A 6 -24.51 2.50 29.67
C ARG A 6 -23.96 3.23 28.46
N PHE A 7 -24.15 4.55 28.37
CA PHE A 7 -23.66 5.35 27.25
C PHE A 7 -22.13 5.32 27.13
N LEU A 8 -21.41 5.42 28.25
CA LEU A 8 -19.95 5.32 28.29
C LEU A 8 -19.47 3.89 27.93
N GLY A 9 -20.17 2.86 28.40
CA GLY A 9 -19.94 1.47 28.03
C GLY A 9 -20.10 1.20 26.53
N ASP A 10 -21.19 1.69 25.93
CA ASP A 10 -21.50 1.54 24.51
C ASP A 10 -20.46 2.26 23.63
N ARG A 11 -20.07 3.48 24.01
CA ARG A 11 -19.00 4.22 23.33
C ARG A 11 -17.65 3.50 23.41
N ARG A 12 -17.32 2.92 24.57
CA ARG A 12 -16.09 2.13 24.74
C ARG A 12 -16.11 0.87 23.88
N ASN A 13 -17.23 0.15 23.86
CA ASN A 13 -17.41 -1.07 23.07
C ASN A 13 -17.40 -0.77 21.56
N ALA A 14 -18.00 0.33 21.12
CA ALA A 14 -17.92 0.79 19.75
C ALA A 14 -16.47 1.12 19.33
N LYS A 15 -15.72 1.79 20.21
CA LYS A 15 -14.29 2.09 19.97
C LYS A 15 -13.44 0.82 19.88
N LEU A 16 -13.71 -0.18 20.72
CA LEU A 16 -13.02 -1.47 20.66
C LEU A 16 -13.35 -2.24 19.38
N ARG A 17 -14.62 -2.25 18.96
CA ARG A 17 -15.05 -2.84 17.68
C ARG A 17 -14.37 -2.17 16.48
N ALA A 18 -14.38 -0.85 16.43
CA ALA A 18 -13.72 -0.09 15.36
C ALA A 18 -12.21 -0.35 15.31
N ARG A 19 -11.54 -0.48 16.47
CA ARG A 19 -10.12 -0.86 16.55
C ARG A 19 -9.88 -2.30 16.07
N GLY A 20 -10.74 -3.24 16.46
CA GLY A 20 -10.68 -4.63 15.99
C GLY A 20 -10.84 -4.72 14.48
N GLU A 21 -11.81 -3.99 13.92
CA GLU A 21 -12.06 -3.94 12.49
C GLU A 21 -10.89 -3.31 11.71
N ALA A 22 -10.34 -2.19 12.18
CA ALA A 22 -9.16 -1.57 11.58
C ALA A 22 -7.93 -2.50 11.65
N SER A 23 -7.76 -3.23 12.76
CA SER A 23 -6.69 -4.20 12.92
C SER A 23 -6.86 -5.38 11.93
N PHE A 24 -8.09 -5.84 11.71
CA PHE A 24 -8.42 -6.91 10.77
C PHE A 24 -8.20 -6.49 9.31
N ARG A 25 -8.64 -5.28 8.93
CA ARG A 25 -8.43 -4.74 7.57
C ARG A 25 -6.95 -4.56 7.21
N GLY A 26 -6.10 -4.21 8.18
CA GLY A 26 -4.65 -4.12 7.95
C GLY A 26 -3.92 -5.48 7.88
N ALA A 27 -4.58 -6.60 8.19
CA ALA A 27 -3.93 -7.91 8.27
C ALA A 27 -3.32 -8.38 6.94
N PRO A 28 -3.98 -8.21 5.76
CA PRO A 28 -3.39 -8.60 4.47
C PRO A 28 -2.09 -7.87 4.17
N LEU A 29 -2.02 -6.56 4.45
CA LEU A 29 -0.80 -5.76 4.27
C LEU A 29 0.34 -6.23 5.19
N ARG A 30 0.03 -6.56 6.45
CA ARG A 30 1.04 -7.09 7.41
C ARG A 30 1.46 -8.53 7.12
N ALA A 31 0.67 -9.26 6.34
CA ALA A 31 0.98 -10.63 5.93
C ALA A 31 1.96 -10.68 4.75
N ILE A 32 2.17 -9.59 4.03
CA ILE A 32 3.12 -9.51 2.92
C ILE A 32 4.53 -9.78 3.43
N ARG A 33 5.24 -10.68 2.73
CA ARG A 33 6.62 -11.08 3.04
C ARG A 33 7.61 -10.82 1.92
N ASP A 34 7.11 -10.64 0.71
CA ASP A 34 7.92 -10.37 -0.48
C ASP A 34 7.93 -8.85 -0.74
N PRO A 35 9.11 -8.20 -0.83
CA PRO A 35 9.18 -6.78 -1.17
C PRO A 35 8.59 -6.45 -2.55
N ALA A 36 8.59 -7.38 -3.51
CA ALA A 36 7.96 -7.17 -4.81
C ALA A 36 6.43 -7.02 -4.68
N ASP A 37 5.79 -7.84 -3.83
CA ASP A 37 4.35 -7.73 -3.57
C ASP A 37 4.01 -6.40 -2.88
N ALA A 38 4.86 -5.97 -1.93
CA ALA A 38 4.71 -4.67 -1.28
C ALA A 38 4.86 -3.51 -2.28
N ALA A 39 5.81 -3.59 -3.22
CA ALA A 39 5.96 -2.62 -4.30
C ALA A 39 4.70 -2.59 -5.20
N GLY A 40 4.17 -3.76 -5.58
CA GLY A 40 2.94 -3.89 -6.34
C GLY A 40 1.74 -3.23 -5.67
N VAL A 41 1.59 -3.40 -4.35
CA VAL A 41 0.54 -2.75 -3.57
C VAL A 41 0.70 -1.23 -3.60
N LEU A 42 1.91 -0.71 -3.40
CA LEU A 42 2.17 0.73 -3.41
C LEU A 42 1.90 1.34 -4.79
N MET A 43 2.29 0.67 -5.88
CA MET A 43 1.97 1.11 -7.24
C MET A 43 0.46 1.15 -7.50
N LEU A 44 -0.29 0.15 -7.02
CA LEU A 44 -1.74 0.13 -7.15
C LEU A 44 -2.40 1.26 -6.34
N LEU A 45 -1.87 1.58 -5.15
CA LEU A 45 -2.32 2.71 -4.35
C LEU A 45 -2.02 4.06 -5.02
N VAL A 46 -0.90 4.19 -5.74
CA VAL A 46 -0.61 5.35 -6.61
C VAL A 46 -1.66 5.50 -7.69
N ALA A 47 -2.02 4.41 -8.40
CA ALA A 47 -3.05 4.46 -9.43
C ALA A 47 -4.42 4.83 -8.83
N LEU A 48 -4.76 4.23 -7.68
CA LEU A 48 -6.02 4.46 -6.96
C LEU A 48 -6.22 5.90 -6.48
N ALA A 49 -5.13 6.67 -6.32
CA ALA A 49 -5.23 8.08 -5.95
C ALA A 49 -6.00 8.94 -6.98
N ARG A 50 -6.11 8.48 -8.24
CA ARG A 50 -6.94 9.11 -9.29
C ARG A 50 -8.37 8.55 -9.38
N GLY A 51 -8.72 7.56 -8.57
CA GLY A 51 -9.95 6.79 -8.69
C GLY A 51 -9.67 5.38 -9.20
N THR A 52 -10.53 4.83 -10.04
CA THR A 52 -10.30 3.48 -10.60
C THR A 52 -9.08 3.49 -11.52
N PRO A 53 -8.08 2.59 -11.32
CA PRO A 53 -6.93 2.47 -12.22
C PRO A 53 -7.37 2.28 -13.68
N THR A 54 -6.71 2.96 -14.61
CA THR A 54 -6.99 2.78 -16.04
C THR A 54 -6.22 1.57 -16.60
N PRO A 55 -6.62 1.01 -17.76
CA PRO A 55 -5.89 -0.09 -18.40
C PRO A 55 -4.41 0.22 -18.62
N GLU A 56 -4.06 1.46 -18.96
CA GLU A 56 -2.67 1.88 -19.16
C GLU A 56 -1.88 1.90 -17.85
N GLN A 57 -2.51 2.29 -16.74
CA GLN A 57 -1.88 2.21 -15.42
C GLN A 57 -1.72 0.76 -14.98
N GLU A 58 -2.73 -0.09 -15.20
CA GLU A 58 -2.62 -1.53 -14.92
C GLU A 58 -1.51 -2.19 -15.74
N ALA A 59 -1.39 -1.84 -17.01
CA ALA A 59 -0.31 -2.33 -17.88
C ALA A 59 1.07 -1.83 -17.43
N ALA A 60 1.17 -0.57 -16.96
CA ALA A 60 2.41 -0.03 -16.40
C ALA A 60 2.81 -0.77 -15.12
N ILE A 61 1.86 -0.99 -14.20
CA ILE A 61 2.07 -1.81 -12.99
C ILE A 61 2.55 -3.20 -13.39
N GLU A 62 1.94 -3.80 -14.41
CA GLU A 62 2.34 -5.12 -14.87
C GLU A 62 3.77 -5.16 -15.43
N ALA A 63 4.11 -4.18 -16.27
CA ALA A 63 5.44 -4.05 -16.83
C ALA A 63 6.51 -3.87 -15.75
N GLU A 64 6.25 -3.06 -14.72
CA GLU A 64 7.17 -2.87 -13.61
C GLU A 64 7.30 -4.13 -12.74
N MET A 65 6.18 -4.77 -12.40
CA MET A 65 6.21 -6.01 -11.60
C MET A 65 7.02 -7.12 -12.28
N ARG A 66 6.87 -7.29 -13.60
CA ARG A 66 7.62 -8.30 -14.36
C ARG A 66 9.13 -8.11 -14.34
N LYS A 67 9.64 -6.91 -14.04
CA LYS A 67 11.09 -6.65 -13.90
C LYS A 67 11.66 -7.16 -12.58
N VAL A 68 10.82 -7.26 -11.55
CA VAL A 68 11.25 -7.56 -10.17
C VAL A 68 10.76 -8.92 -9.67
N THR A 69 9.95 -9.64 -10.45
CA THR A 69 9.49 -11.00 -10.16
C THR A 69 10.19 -12.02 -11.03
N ALA A 70 10.24 -13.29 -10.60
CA ALA A 70 10.84 -14.35 -11.38
C ALA A 70 10.01 -14.63 -12.66
N PRO A 71 10.63 -14.99 -13.80
CA PRO A 71 9.91 -15.24 -15.05
C PRO A 71 8.89 -16.40 -14.98
N ASP A 72 9.10 -17.35 -14.08
CA ASP A 72 8.28 -18.53 -13.84
C ASP A 72 7.24 -18.34 -12.71
N ASP A 73 7.18 -17.16 -12.10
CA ASP A 73 6.15 -16.85 -11.11
C ASP A 73 4.74 -16.93 -11.71
N ASP A 74 3.79 -17.46 -10.93
CA ASP A 74 2.37 -17.33 -11.23
C ASP A 74 1.93 -15.87 -11.03
N TYR A 75 2.16 -15.10 -12.08
CA TYR A 75 1.90 -13.68 -12.13
C TYR A 75 0.42 -13.34 -11.88
N ALA A 76 -0.50 -14.17 -12.39
CA ALA A 76 -1.93 -13.94 -12.23
C ALA A 76 -2.34 -14.06 -10.76
N THR A 77 -1.88 -15.11 -10.08
CA THR A 77 -2.12 -15.31 -8.64
C THR A 77 -1.48 -14.20 -7.81
N ARG A 78 -0.23 -13.83 -8.11
CA ARG A 78 0.48 -12.74 -7.42
C ARG A 78 -0.28 -11.41 -7.54
N MET A 79 -0.72 -11.05 -8.75
CA MET A 79 -1.48 -9.82 -8.97
C MET A 79 -2.87 -9.86 -8.33
N ALA A 80 -3.53 -11.02 -8.26
CA ALA A 80 -4.78 -11.16 -7.52
C ALA A 80 -4.57 -10.88 -6.02
N TYR A 81 -3.49 -11.39 -5.43
CA TYR A 81 -3.11 -11.12 -4.05
C TYR A 81 -2.80 -9.63 -3.81
N ILE A 82 -1.98 -9.01 -4.66
CA ILE A 82 -1.65 -7.58 -4.59
C ILE A 82 -2.92 -6.71 -4.63
N ARG A 83 -3.82 -6.97 -5.58
CA ARG A 83 -5.09 -6.24 -5.70
C ARG A 83 -5.95 -6.40 -4.45
N HIS A 84 -6.04 -7.62 -3.92
CA HIS A 84 -6.75 -7.88 -2.68
C HIS A 84 -6.14 -7.09 -1.52
N ALA A 85 -4.83 -7.15 -1.31
CA ALA A 85 -4.16 -6.45 -0.22
C ALA A 85 -4.33 -4.92 -0.31
N ALA A 86 -4.20 -4.34 -1.51
CA ALA A 86 -4.43 -2.92 -1.72
C ALA A 86 -5.88 -2.50 -1.43
N ALA A 87 -6.87 -3.32 -1.81
CA ALA A 87 -8.28 -3.05 -1.53
C ALA A 87 -8.64 -3.07 -0.03
N GLN A 88 -7.78 -3.66 0.81
CA GLN A 88 -7.97 -3.72 2.27
C GLN A 88 -7.31 -2.54 2.98
N ALA A 89 -6.52 -1.72 2.28
CA ALA A 89 -5.96 -0.49 2.82
C ALA A 89 -7.09 0.48 3.21
N SER A 90 -7.12 0.92 4.48
CA SER A 90 -8.03 1.98 4.92
C SER A 90 -7.74 3.31 4.25
N ASP A 91 -6.46 3.57 4.03
CA ASP A 91 -5.89 4.72 3.35
C ASP A 91 -4.44 4.38 2.96
N ALA A 92 -3.91 5.06 1.94
CA ALA A 92 -2.61 4.76 1.37
C ALA A 92 -1.46 4.99 2.37
N ASN A 93 -1.58 5.98 3.27
CA ASN A 93 -0.53 6.34 4.21
C ASN A 93 -0.37 5.25 5.29
N THR A 94 -1.47 4.74 5.84
CA THR A 94 -1.45 3.60 6.77
C THR A 94 -0.88 2.35 6.09
N ALA A 95 -1.15 2.14 4.81
CA ALA A 95 -0.56 1.01 4.08
C ALA A 95 0.97 1.10 4.00
N VAL A 96 1.52 2.28 3.70
CA VAL A 96 2.97 2.52 3.75
C VAL A 96 3.53 2.20 5.13
N ASP A 97 2.86 2.58 6.21
CA ASP A 97 3.34 2.32 7.57
C ASP A 97 3.38 0.83 7.90
N HIS A 98 2.47 0.04 7.33
CA HIS A 98 2.48 -1.41 7.47
C HIS A 98 3.57 -2.10 6.64
N LEU A 99 3.87 -1.57 5.44
CA LEU A 99 4.85 -2.16 4.54
C LEU A 99 6.28 -1.69 4.81
N ALA A 100 6.45 -0.52 5.44
CA ALA A 100 7.74 0.08 5.66
C ALA A 100 8.74 -0.80 6.44
N PRO A 101 8.36 -1.54 7.51
CA PRO A 101 9.29 -2.43 8.18
C PRO A 101 9.89 -3.49 7.25
N LEU A 102 9.05 -4.15 6.43
CA LEU A 102 9.50 -5.14 5.45
C LEU A 102 10.44 -4.51 4.42
N LEU A 103 10.04 -3.38 3.85
CA LEU A 103 10.79 -2.71 2.79
C LEU A 103 12.14 -2.19 3.29
N ARG A 104 12.22 -1.68 4.53
CA ARG A 104 13.48 -1.25 5.14
C ARG A 104 14.40 -2.44 5.44
N GLU A 105 13.84 -3.57 5.85
CA GLU A 105 14.59 -4.79 6.16
C GLU A 105 15.17 -5.44 4.89
N LYS A 106 14.37 -5.52 3.82
CA LYS A 106 14.71 -6.31 2.63
C LYS A 106 15.39 -5.52 1.52
N LEU A 107 15.14 -4.22 1.41
CA LEU A 107 15.66 -3.43 0.30
C LEU A 107 16.90 -2.64 0.70
N ASP A 108 17.92 -2.71 -0.15
CA ASP A 108 19.08 -1.83 -0.11
C ASP A 108 18.75 -0.42 -0.64
N PRO A 109 19.65 0.56 -0.53
CA PRO A 109 19.41 1.92 -1.01
C PRO A 109 19.06 2.00 -2.50
N SER A 110 19.75 1.24 -3.36
CA SER A 110 19.51 1.26 -4.81
C SER A 110 18.15 0.66 -5.17
N GLU A 111 17.74 -0.41 -4.48
CA GLU A 111 16.43 -1.02 -4.66
C GLU A 111 15.29 -0.12 -4.16
N ARG A 112 15.55 0.75 -3.16
CA ARG A 112 14.58 1.76 -2.71
C ARG A 112 14.37 2.84 -3.76
N ASP A 113 15.45 3.26 -4.44
CA ASP A 113 15.40 4.21 -5.55
C ASP A 113 14.69 3.58 -6.77
N ASP A 114 14.96 2.31 -7.07
CA ASP A 114 14.25 1.55 -8.11
C ASP A 114 12.75 1.51 -7.84
N ARG A 115 12.34 1.20 -6.60
CA ARG A 115 10.93 1.21 -6.24
C ARG A 115 10.31 2.60 -6.39
N GLU A 116 11.00 3.67 -5.99
CA GLU A 116 10.51 5.04 -6.20
C GLU A 116 10.22 5.29 -7.69
N ARG A 117 11.16 4.91 -8.57
CA ARG A 117 10.97 5.00 -10.02
C ARG A 117 9.78 4.18 -10.53
N MET A 118 9.53 3.00 -9.95
CA MET A 118 8.35 2.20 -10.27
C MET A 118 7.03 2.93 -9.91
N LEU A 119 6.98 3.61 -8.76
CA LEU A 119 5.82 4.41 -8.36
C LEU A 119 5.61 5.60 -9.30
N GLU A 120 6.70 6.29 -9.66
CA GLU A 120 6.68 7.40 -10.61
C GLU A 120 6.20 6.95 -11.99
N ALA A 121 6.67 5.81 -12.49
CA ALA A 121 6.28 5.25 -13.79
C ALA A 121 4.76 5.07 -13.92
N VAL A 122 4.08 4.71 -12.84
CA VAL A 122 2.61 4.61 -12.81
C VAL A 122 1.94 5.98 -12.68
N ALA A 123 2.54 6.90 -11.93
CA ALA A 123 1.98 8.22 -11.68
C ALA A 123 2.05 9.15 -12.89
N VAL A 124 3.06 9.00 -13.76
CA VAL A 124 3.23 9.83 -14.96
C VAL A 124 2.24 9.51 -16.08
N ILE A 125 1.57 8.36 -16.01
CA ILE A 125 0.51 8.01 -16.95
C ILE A 125 -0.61 9.07 -16.86
N HIS A 126 -1.10 9.50 -18.03
CA HIS A 126 -2.07 10.60 -18.18
C HIS A 126 -1.53 12.01 -17.86
N GLY A 127 -0.28 12.28 -18.26
CA GLY A 127 0.25 13.65 -18.34
C GLY A 127 1.00 14.13 -17.09
N GLY A 128 1.61 13.23 -16.33
CA GLY A 128 2.34 13.55 -15.10
C GLY A 128 1.48 13.34 -13.85
N PRO A 129 2.08 13.23 -12.65
CA PRO A 129 1.40 12.92 -11.39
C PRO A 129 0.43 14.03 -10.95
N ILE A 130 -0.63 13.65 -10.24
CA ILE A 130 -1.46 14.63 -9.49
C ILE A 130 -0.88 14.86 -8.09
N ASP A 131 -1.24 15.96 -7.44
CA ASP A 131 -0.85 16.31 -6.07
C ASP A 131 -0.96 15.13 -5.07
N ALA A 132 -2.03 14.33 -5.16
CA ALA A 132 -2.23 13.20 -4.25
C ALA A 132 -1.19 12.10 -4.46
N GLN A 133 -0.80 11.84 -5.70
CA GLN A 133 0.22 10.85 -6.06
C GLN A 133 1.60 11.37 -5.64
N GLU A 134 1.93 12.64 -5.93
CA GLU A 134 3.20 13.24 -5.53
C GLU A 134 3.39 13.21 -4.01
N LYS A 135 2.37 13.62 -3.26
CA LYS A 135 2.39 13.58 -1.78
C LYS A 135 2.57 12.15 -1.26
N PHE A 136 1.93 11.18 -1.91
CA PHE A 136 2.03 9.78 -1.51
C PHE A 136 3.42 9.19 -1.79
N ILE A 137 3.98 9.44 -2.97
CA ILE A 137 5.34 9.02 -3.34
C ILE A 137 6.36 9.66 -2.39
N ALA A 138 6.31 10.98 -2.21
CA ALA A 138 7.22 11.70 -1.32
C ALA A 138 7.16 11.19 0.13
N ARG A 139 5.95 10.87 0.63
CA ARG A 139 5.79 10.26 1.95
C ARG A 139 6.45 8.88 2.01
N THR A 140 6.24 8.05 0.99
CA THR A 140 6.82 6.69 0.92
C THR A 140 8.33 6.75 0.99
N VAL A 141 8.95 7.64 0.21
CA VAL A 141 10.40 7.89 0.22
C VAL A 141 10.87 8.32 1.60
N ARG A 142 10.22 9.34 2.18
CA ARG A 142 10.59 9.86 3.51
C ARG A 142 10.54 8.79 4.58
N VAL A 143 9.43 8.04 4.66
CA VAL A 143 9.28 6.98 5.66
C VAL A 143 10.41 5.97 5.52
N LEU A 144 10.79 5.59 4.31
CA LEU A 144 11.80 4.54 4.12
C LEU A 144 13.24 5.01 4.29
N ALA A 145 13.47 6.31 4.24
CA ALA A 145 14.74 6.93 4.61
C ALA A 145 14.94 7.02 6.14
N GLU A 146 13.86 7.13 6.92
CA GLU A 146 13.93 7.17 8.39
C GLU A 146 14.44 5.82 8.94
N GLN A 147 15.69 5.81 9.41
CA GLN A 147 16.26 4.71 10.20
C GLN A 147 15.81 4.87 11.66
N HIS A 148 15.23 3.82 12.25
CA HIS A 148 15.01 3.73 13.69
C HIS A 148 16.20 3.09 14.38
#